data_AF-A0A139DDB9-F1
#
_entry.id   AF-A0A139DDB9-F1
#
_cell.length_a   1.000
_cell.length_b   1.000
_cell.length_c   1.000
_cell.angle_alpha   90.00
_cell.angle_beta   90.00
_cell.angle_gamma   90.00
#
_symmetry.space_group_name_H-M   'P 1'
#
loop_
_entity.id
_entity.type
_entity.pdbx_description
1 polymer ?
#
loop_
_entity_poly.entity_id
_entity_poly.type
_entity_poly.pdbx_seq_one_letter_code
_entity_poly.pdbx_strand_id
1 'polypeptide(L)'
;GVVIYAGAGQILAVSLLAANAGLMEVAVAMFVLNARHLFYGLSLLGQFQGAGWRKAYLIFGLTDETYSLLTSRPRGSDRQSEQQLDFRITLFNQLYWVAGCTLGGLLGEWVAFDSTGIEFALVALFIVLTIEQLKSLGDSFPVWCGALAAGIAMLLVPTTHQLIAGIAIVTVVLLAHYRRHRNQSLDLEAPHD
;
A
#
# COMPACT_ATOMS: atom_id res chain seq x y z
N GLY A 1 -2.65 10.77 -10.58
CA GLY A 1 -2.39 10.16 -11.88
C GLY A 1 -0.99 10.45 -12.38
N VAL A 2 -0.70 11.69 -12.79
CA VAL A 2 0.56 12.04 -13.48
C VAL A 2 1.71 12.39 -12.52
N VAL A 3 1.45 13.22 -11.50
CA VAL A 3 2.48 13.69 -10.53
C VAL A 3 2.57 12.79 -9.30
N ILE A 4 1.42 12.31 -8.84
CA ILE A 4 1.30 11.32 -7.76
C ILE A 4 0.77 10.06 -8.44
N TYR A 5 1.50 8.95 -8.32
CA TYR A 5 1.10 7.62 -8.78
C TYR A 5 1.42 6.63 -7.67
N ALA A 6 0.39 6.20 -6.96
CA ALA A 6 0.51 5.40 -5.74
C ALA A 6 -0.55 4.28 -5.66
N GLY A 7 -1.19 3.95 -6.79
CA GLY A 7 -2.25 2.94 -6.88
C GLY A 7 -3.32 3.11 -5.80
N ALA A 8 -3.46 2.08 -4.95
CA ALA A 8 -4.35 2.05 -3.79
C ALA A 8 -4.22 3.25 -2.84
N GLY A 9 -3.01 3.84 -2.71
CA GLY A 9 -2.82 5.06 -1.93
C GLY A 9 -3.63 6.24 -2.48
N GLN A 10 -3.73 6.40 -3.80
CA GLN A 10 -4.52 7.50 -4.37
C GLN A 10 -6.01 7.33 -4.08
N ILE A 11 -6.50 6.09 -4.11
CA ILE A 11 -7.90 5.79 -3.79
C ILE A 11 -8.17 6.17 -2.34
N LEU A 12 -7.31 5.75 -1.40
CA LEU A 12 -7.41 6.15 0.00
C LEU A 12 -7.39 7.68 0.18
N ALA A 13 -6.44 8.37 -0.46
CA ALA A 13 -6.33 9.82 -0.33
C ALA A 13 -7.59 10.55 -0.81
N VAL A 14 -8.10 10.19 -1.99
CA VAL A 14 -9.32 10.79 -2.55
C VAL A 14 -10.50 10.57 -1.61
N SER A 15 -10.64 9.38 -1.05
CA SER A 15 -11.77 9.07 -0.19
C SER A 15 -11.68 9.69 1.20
N LEU A 16 -10.48 9.77 1.79
CA LEU A 16 -10.30 10.52 3.04
C LEU A 16 -10.60 12.01 2.84
N LEU A 17 -10.17 12.58 1.72
CA LEU A 17 -10.51 13.95 1.36
C LEU A 17 -12.02 14.13 1.13
N ALA A 18 -12.68 13.18 0.46
CA ALA A 18 -14.13 13.18 0.29
C ALA A 18 -14.89 13.07 1.62
N ALA A 19 -14.33 12.33 2.60
CA ALA A 19 -14.86 12.21 3.96
C ALA A 19 -14.51 13.42 4.86
N ASN A 20 -13.94 14.50 4.32
CA ASN A 20 -13.49 15.69 5.06
C ASN A 20 -12.46 15.39 6.16
N ALA A 21 -11.62 14.36 5.98
CA ALA A 21 -10.52 14.09 6.89
C ALA A 21 -9.47 15.20 6.86
N GLY A 22 -8.77 15.42 7.97
CA GLY A 22 -7.72 16.43 8.05
C GLY A 22 -6.55 16.12 7.11
N LEU A 23 -5.91 17.15 6.53
CA LEU A 23 -4.74 16.95 5.66
C LEU A 23 -3.59 16.18 6.34
N MET A 24 -3.43 16.36 7.66
CA MET A 24 -2.45 15.61 8.45
C MET A 24 -2.81 14.12 8.52
N GLU A 25 -4.10 13.78 8.66
CA GLU A 25 -4.57 12.39 8.70
C GLU A 25 -4.37 11.72 7.34
N VAL A 26 -4.70 12.42 6.26
CA VAL A 26 -4.43 11.96 4.89
C VAL A 26 -2.93 11.72 4.70
N ALA A 27 -2.09 12.66 5.13
CA ALA A 27 -0.64 12.53 5.00
C ALA A 27 -0.07 11.34 5.78
N VAL A 28 -0.50 11.15 7.03
CA VAL A 28 -0.07 10.02 7.88
C VAL A 28 -0.55 8.69 7.28
N ALA A 29 -1.82 8.59 6.90
CA ALA A 29 -2.39 7.39 6.31
C ALA A 29 -1.71 7.03 4.98
N MET A 30 -1.47 8.04 4.13
CA MET A 30 -0.72 7.87 2.90
C MET A 30 0.71 7.41 3.16
N PHE A 31 1.40 8.02 4.12
CA PHE A 31 2.76 7.64 4.45
C PHE A 31 2.84 6.19 4.94
N VAL A 32 1.97 5.80 5.88
CA VAL A 32 1.94 4.44 6.43
C VAL A 32 1.58 3.41 5.35
N LEU A 33 0.56 3.67 4.53
CA LEU A 33 0.17 2.75 3.47
C LEU A 33 1.26 2.62 2.41
N ASN A 34 1.89 3.73 2.02
CA ASN A 34 2.93 3.73 1.00
C ASN A 34 4.30 3.26 1.51
N ALA A 35 4.53 3.17 2.83
CA ALA A 35 5.78 2.67 3.38
C ALA A 35 6.15 1.28 2.83
N ARG A 36 5.17 0.46 2.44
CA ARG A 36 5.40 -0.84 1.77
C ARG A 36 6.16 -0.73 0.45
N HIS A 37 5.98 0.37 -0.29
CA HIS A 37 6.67 0.61 -1.56
C HIS A 37 8.18 0.77 -1.37
N LEU A 38 8.64 1.18 -0.18
CA LEU A 38 10.06 1.21 0.15
C LEU A 38 10.66 -0.21 0.09
N PHE A 39 9.97 -1.19 0.66
CA PHE A 39 10.40 -2.59 0.64
C PHE A 39 10.36 -3.19 -0.77
N TYR A 40 9.35 -2.84 -1.58
CA TYR A 40 9.31 -3.25 -2.99
C TYR A 40 10.47 -2.67 -3.80
N GLY A 41 10.78 -1.39 -3.59
CA GLY A 41 11.92 -0.73 -4.22
C GLY A 41 13.24 -1.41 -3.87
N LEU A 42 13.39 -1.84 -2.61
CA LEU A 42 14.57 -2.59 -2.15
C LEU A 42 14.63 -4.01 -2.73
N SER A 43 13.51 -4.75 -2.80
CA SER A 43 13.49 -6.12 -3.32
C SER A 43 13.77 -6.19 -4.81
N LEU A 44 13.34 -5.19 -5.59
CA LEU A 44 13.58 -5.10 -7.03
C LEU A 44 14.83 -4.30 -7.40
N LEU A 45 15.55 -3.72 -6.42
CA LEU A 45 16.73 -2.90 -6.66
C LEU A 45 17.81 -3.65 -7.46
N GLY A 46 18.01 -4.93 -7.14
CA GLY A 46 18.91 -5.85 -7.85
C GLY A 46 18.46 -6.17 -9.28
N GLN A 47 17.15 -6.32 -9.48
CA GLN A 47 16.55 -6.64 -10.78
C GLN A 47 16.65 -5.45 -11.75
N PHE A 48 16.55 -4.23 -11.23
CA PHE A 48 16.66 -2.99 -12.00
C PHE A 48 18.09 -2.47 -12.17
N GLN A 49 19.12 -3.16 -11.66
CA GLN A 49 20.52 -2.73 -11.87
C GLN A 49 20.87 -2.76 -13.37
N GLY A 50 21.52 -1.70 -13.87
CA GLY A 50 21.87 -1.58 -15.30
C GLY A 50 20.75 -1.04 -16.20
N ALA A 51 19.54 -0.76 -15.68
CA ALA A 51 18.44 -0.20 -16.47
C ALA A 51 18.60 1.31 -16.81
N GLY A 52 19.68 1.96 -16.38
CA GLY A 52 19.98 3.37 -16.65
C GLY A 52 18.86 4.31 -16.16
N TRP A 53 18.44 5.25 -17.02
CA TRP A 53 17.36 6.21 -16.72
C TRP A 53 16.00 5.54 -16.45
N ARG A 54 15.75 4.35 -17.03
CA ARG A 54 14.51 3.60 -16.84
C ARG A 54 14.35 3.13 -15.39
N LYS A 55 15.45 2.99 -14.64
CA LYS A 55 15.43 2.62 -13.23
C LYS A 55 14.60 3.60 -12.41
N ALA A 56 14.77 4.90 -12.62
CA ALA A 56 14.01 5.91 -11.89
C ALA A 56 12.51 5.83 -12.21
N TYR A 57 12.17 5.59 -13.48
CA TYR A 57 10.79 5.41 -13.91
C TYR A 57 10.16 4.12 -13.36
N LEU A 58 10.89 3.00 -13.36
CA LEU A 58 10.44 1.73 -12.80
C LEU A 58 10.20 1.81 -11.29
N ILE A 59 11.02 2.59 -10.56
CA ILE A 59 10.82 2.86 -9.14
C ILE A 59 9.61 3.76 -8.91
N PHE A 60 9.43 4.80 -9.74
CA PHE A 60 8.28 5.71 -9.66
C PHE A 60 6.96 5.02 -10.01
N GLY A 61 6.95 4.17 -11.03
CA GLY A 61 5.77 3.45 -11.53
C GLY A 61 5.44 2.18 -10.76
N LEU A 62 6.12 1.94 -9.64
CA LEU A 62 5.90 0.76 -8.83
C LEU A 62 4.65 0.98 -7.98
N THR A 63 3.61 0.19 -8.24
CA THR A 63 2.42 0.06 -7.39
C THR A 63 2.26 -1.40 -6.94
N ASP A 64 1.32 -1.69 -6.05
CA ASP A 64 1.02 -3.07 -5.64
C ASP A 64 0.70 -3.97 -6.85
N GLU A 65 -0.03 -3.45 -7.83
CA GLU A 65 -0.40 -4.15 -9.06
C GLU A 65 0.80 -4.34 -9.99
N THR A 66 1.59 -3.29 -10.21
CA THR A 66 2.83 -3.40 -11.00
C THR A 66 3.76 -4.41 -10.34
N TYR A 67 3.98 -4.31 -9.03
CA TYR A 67 4.85 -5.21 -8.26
C TYR A 67 4.40 -6.66 -8.41
N SER A 68 3.12 -6.95 -8.17
CA SER A 68 2.55 -8.29 -8.31
C SER A 68 2.75 -8.86 -9.72
N LEU A 69 2.53 -8.06 -10.77
CA LEU A 69 2.76 -8.48 -12.15
C LEU A 69 4.25 -8.72 -12.46
N LEU A 70 5.14 -7.90 -11.91
CA LEU A 70 6.59 -8.03 -12.12
C LEU A 70 7.17 -9.25 -11.39
N THR A 71 6.63 -9.62 -10.23
CA THR A 71 7.12 -10.77 -9.44
C THR A 71 6.46 -12.10 -9.79
N SER A 72 5.22 -12.08 -10.29
CA SER A 72 4.46 -13.32 -10.58
C SER A 72 4.75 -13.90 -11.95
N ARG A 73 5.45 -13.17 -12.82
CA ARG A 73 5.76 -13.65 -14.18
C ARG A 73 7.03 -14.51 -14.21
N PRO A 74 7.09 -15.54 -15.06
CA PRO A 74 8.33 -16.24 -15.35
C PRO A 74 9.30 -15.29 -16.06
N ARG A 75 10.59 -15.32 -15.68
CA ARG A 75 11.64 -14.46 -16.25
C ARG A 75 12.57 -15.30 -17.12
N GLY A 76 12.89 -14.78 -18.31
CA GLY A 76 13.88 -15.37 -19.21
C GLY A 76 15.33 -15.13 -18.76
N SER A 77 16.27 -15.68 -19.52
CA SER A 77 17.72 -15.51 -19.28
C SER A 77 18.27 -14.17 -19.74
N ASP A 78 17.61 -13.50 -20.70
CA ASP A 78 18.05 -12.19 -21.20
C ASP A 78 17.51 -11.05 -20.33
N ARG A 79 18.41 -10.51 -19.51
CA ARG A 79 18.14 -9.41 -18.58
C ARG A 79 17.73 -8.11 -19.27
N GLN A 80 18.20 -7.84 -20.50
CA GLN A 80 17.87 -6.60 -21.20
C GLN A 80 16.45 -6.64 -21.77
N SER A 81 16.03 -7.78 -22.32
CA SER A 81 14.64 -8.02 -22.75
C SER A 81 13.68 -7.93 -21.56
N GLU A 82 14.01 -8.55 -20.43
CA GLU A 82 13.19 -8.50 -19.21
C GLU A 82 12.98 -7.07 -18.69
N GLN A 83 14.03 -6.23 -18.70
CA GLN A 83 13.92 -4.82 -18.30
C GLN A 83 13.09 -3.97 -19.27
N GLN A 84 13.09 -4.31 -20.57
CA GLN A 84 12.21 -3.66 -21.54
C GLN A 84 10.75 -4.08 -21.32
N LEU A 85 10.50 -5.35 -20.98
CA LEU A 85 9.18 -5.83 -20.62
C LEU A 85 8.67 -5.15 -19.34
N ASP A 86 9.51 -5.05 -18.30
CA ASP A 86 9.22 -4.33 -17.05
C ASP A 86 8.76 -2.90 -17.34
N PHE A 87 9.50 -2.20 -18.20
CA PHE A 87 9.18 -0.83 -18.59
C PHE A 87 7.83 -0.75 -19.32
N ARG A 88 7.57 -1.65 -20.26
CA ARG A 88 6.30 -1.68 -21.01
C ARG A 88 5.11 -1.94 -20.10
N ILE A 89 5.21 -2.92 -19.20
CA ILE A 89 4.15 -3.23 -18.23
C ILE A 89 3.87 -2.03 -17.34
N THR A 90 4.92 -1.43 -16.77
CA THR A 90 4.80 -0.25 -15.91
C THR A 90 4.17 0.93 -16.66
N LEU A 91 4.58 1.15 -17.91
CA LEU A 91 4.04 2.20 -18.77
C LEU A 91 2.55 1.98 -19.07
N PHE A 92 2.16 0.77 -19.47
CA PHE A 92 0.75 0.47 -19.74
C PHE A 92 -0.09 0.60 -18.48
N ASN A 93 0.42 0.17 -17.31
CA ASN A 93 -0.31 0.33 -16.05
C ASN A 93 -0.56 1.81 -15.73
N GLN A 94 0.47 2.66 -15.90
CA GLN A 94 0.31 4.10 -15.70
C GLN A 94 -0.64 4.72 -16.72
N LEU A 95 -0.58 4.33 -18.00
CA LEU A 95 -1.45 4.84 -19.05
C LEU A 95 -2.91 4.48 -18.78
N TYR A 96 -3.21 3.23 -18.43
CA TYR A 96 -4.57 2.80 -18.09
C TYR A 96 -5.08 3.53 -16.86
N TRP A 97 -4.23 3.75 -15.86
CA TRP A 97 -4.60 4.52 -14.68
C TRP A 97 -4.94 5.97 -15.01
N VAL A 98 -4.07 6.67 -15.76
CA VAL A 98 -4.30 8.06 -16.15
C VAL A 98 -5.55 8.17 -17.03
N ALA A 99 -5.73 7.26 -18.00
CA ALA A 99 -6.92 7.22 -18.84
C ALA A 99 -8.18 7.00 -18.01
N GLY A 100 -8.18 6.03 -17.08
CA GLY A 100 -9.29 5.76 -16.17
C GLY A 100 -9.64 6.95 -15.27
N CYS A 101 -8.64 7.58 -14.63
CA CYS A 101 -8.86 8.78 -13.83
C CYS A 101 -9.40 9.95 -14.66
N THR A 102 -8.88 10.14 -15.87
CA THR A 102 -9.30 11.23 -16.76
C THR A 102 -10.73 11.00 -17.24
N LEU A 103 -11.04 9.79 -17.70
CA LEU A 103 -12.40 9.41 -18.10
C LEU A 103 -13.38 9.50 -16.93
N GLY A 104 -13.01 9.03 -15.75
CA GLY A 104 -13.84 9.13 -14.55
C GLY A 104 -14.10 10.58 -14.13
N GLY A 105 -13.07 11.43 -14.16
CA GLY A 105 -13.21 12.86 -13.87
C GLY A 105 -14.07 13.59 -14.89
N LEU A 106 -13.90 13.30 -16.17
CA LEU A 106 -14.71 13.90 -17.24
C LEU A 106 -16.15 13.41 -17.20
N LEU A 107 -16.39 12.10 -17.11
CA LEU A 107 -17.74 11.53 -17.11
C LEU A 107 -18.51 11.84 -15.82
N GLY A 108 -17.82 12.09 -14.71
CA GLY A 108 -18.43 12.46 -13.44
C GLY A 108 -19.28 13.73 -13.50
N GLU A 109 -18.98 14.67 -14.40
CA GLU A 109 -19.76 15.90 -14.59
C GLU A 109 -21.01 15.71 -15.46
N TRP A 110 -21.02 14.70 -16.34
CA TRP A 110 -22.05 14.51 -17.37
C TRP A 110 -23.07 13.43 -17.03
N VAL A 111 -22.74 12.54 -16.10
CA VAL A 111 -23.64 11.50 -15.63
C VAL A 111 -24.20 11.95 -14.28
N ALA A 112 -25.52 12.20 -14.22
CA ALA A 112 -26.26 12.21 -12.97
C ALA A 112 -26.28 10.77 -12.43
N PHE A 113 -25.16 10.36 -11.86
CA PHE A 113 -24.97 9.03 -11.30
C PHE A 113 -25.41 9.07 -9.85
N ASP A 114 -26.30 8.16 -9.48
CA ASP A 114 -26.56 7.91 -8.08
C ASP A 114 -25.29 7.30 -7.47
N SER A 115 -24.51 8.13 -6.79
CA SER A 115 -23.24 7.74 -6.16
C SER A 115 -23.46 6.82 -4.94
N THR A 116 -24.72 6.55 -4.58
CA THR A 116 -25.10 5.56 -3.57
C THR A 116 -24.49 4.20 -3.90
N GLY A 117 -23.57 3.74 -3.05
CA GLY A 117 -22.85 2.47 -3.22
C GLY A 117 -21.39 2.62 -3.68
N ILE A 118 -20.96 3.77 -4.20
CA ILE A 118 -19.52 4.02 -4.46
C ILE A 118 -18.72 4.02 -3.15
N GLU A 119 -19.33 4.45 -2.05
CA GLU A 119 -18.74 4.40 -0.71
C GLU A 119 -18.35 2.97 -0.29
N PHE A 120 -19.06 1.96 -0.80
CA PHE A 120 -18.73 0.55 -0.57
C PHE A 120 -17.46 0.13 -1.31
N ALA A 121 -17.13 0.74 -2.45
CA ALA A 121 -15.93 0.38 -3.21
C ALA A 121 -14.65 0.57 -2.38
N LEU A 122 -14.58 1.63 -1.56
CA LEU A 122 -13.46 1.82 -0.65
C LEU A 122 -13.42 0.75 0.43
N VAL A 123 -14.56 0.46 1.06
CA VAL A 123 -14.64 -0.57 2.11
C VAL A 123 -14.22 -1.93 1.54
N ALA A 124 -14.71 -2.27 0.36
CA ALA A 124 -14.35 -3.49 -0.36
C ALA A 124 -12.85 -3.54 -0.68
N LEU A 125 -12.24 -2.44 -1.14
CA LEU A 125 -10.80 -2.35 -1.38
C LEU A 125 -10.00 -2.66 -0.10
N PHE A 126 -10.35 -2.04 1.02
CA PHE A 126 -9.66 -2.30 2.29
C PHE A 126 -9.87 -3.72 2.80
N ILE A 127 -11.04 -4.30 2.61
CA ILE A 127 -11.31 -5.71 2.93
C ILE A 127 -10.40 -6.61 2.09
N VAL A 128 -10.35 -6.40 0.77
CA VAL A 128 -9.50 -7.20 -0.13
C VAL A 128 -8.03 -7.06 0.26
N LEU A 129 -7.53 -5.84 0.46
CA LEU A 129 -6.15 -5.61 0.91
C LEU A 129 -5.87 -6.31 2.23
N THR A 130 -6.80 -6.26 3.19
CA THR A 130 -6.65 -6.94 4.48
C THR A 130 -6.57 -8.46 4.30
N ILE A 131 -7.41 -9.04 3.44
CA ILE A 131 -7.39 -10.47 3.11
C ILE A 131 -6.08 -10.86 2.42
N GLU A 132 -5.59 -10.06 1.47
CA GLU A 132 -4.30 -10.31 0.82
C GLU A 132 -3.14 -10.26 1.81
N GLN A 133 -3.13 -9.28 2.72
CA GLN A 133 -2.12 -9.20 3.76
C GLN A 133 -2.19 -10.40 4.71
N LEU A 134 -3.39 -10.84 5.08
CA LEU A 134 -3.58 -12.04 5.91
C LEU A 134 -3.02 -13.29 5.22
N LYS A 135 -3.31 -13.47 3.92
CA LYS A 135 -2.77 -14.57 3.12
C LYS A 135 -1.26 -14.51 2.98
N SER A 136 -0.69 -13.32 2.81
CA SER A 136 0.75 -13.12 2.63
C SER A 136 1.53 -13.34 3.92
N LEU A 137 1.00 -12.93 5.08
CA LEU A 137 1.67 -13.08 6.37
C LEU A 137 1.51 -14.50 6.92
N GLY A 138 0.40 -15.18 6.61
CA GLY A 138 0.05 -16.47 7.22
C GLY A 138 -0.29 -16.38 8.72
N ASP A 139 -0.25 -15.18 9.30
CA ASP A 139 -0.53 -14.89 10.70
C ASP A 139 -1.67 -13.88 10.82
N SER A 140 -2.68 -14.21 11.63
CA SER A 140 -3.84 -13.35 11.88
C SER A 140 -3.60 -12.31 12.96
N PHE A 141 -2.52 -12.43 13.74
CA PHE A 141 -2.26 -11.57 14.89
C PHE A 141 -2.24 -10.08 14.54
N PRO A 142 -1.57 -9.61 13.46
CA PRO A 142 -1.57 -8.19 13.12
C PRO A 142 -2.94 -7.63 12.75
N VAL A 143 -3.80 -8.44 12.13
CA VAL A 143 -5.16 -8.04 11.75
C VAL A 143 -6.02 -7.83 12.99
N TRP A 144 -5.98 -8.76 13.93
CA TRP A 144 -6.72 -8.64 15.20
C TRP A 144 -6.20 -7.50 16.08
N CYS A 145 -4.88 -7.27 16.11
CA CYS A 145 -4.31 -6.10 16.78
C CYS A 145 -4.81 -4.79 16.17
N GLY A 146 -4.89 -4.72 14.83
CA GLY A 146 -5.43 -3.56 14.12
C GLY A 146 -6.90 -3.32 14.44
N ALA A 147 -7.72 -4.37 14.43
CA ALA A 147 -9.14 -4.28 14.78
C ALA A 147 -9.35 -3.80 16.23
N LEU A 148 -8.57 -4.33 17.17
CA LEU A 148 -8.62 -3.90 18.57
C LEU A 148 -8.16 -2.44 18.74
N ALA A 149 -7.06 -2.06 18.08
CA ALA A 149 -6.56 -0.69 18.10
C ALA A 149 -7.58 0.32 17.53
N ALA A 150 -8.26 -0.05 16.45
CA ALA A 150 -9.35 0.75 15.89
C ALA A 150 -10.51 0.88 16.88
N GLY A 151 -10.94 -0.22 17.52
CA GLY A 151 -11.98 -0.19 18.55
C GLY A 151 -11.63 0.69 19.74
N ILE A 152 -10.38 0.63 20.22
CA ILE A 152 -9.89 1.50 21.30
C ILE A 152 -9.88 2.97 20.85
N ALA A 153 -9.41 3.25 19.64
CA ALA A 153 -9.39 4.61 19.10
C ALA A 153 -10.81 5.20 18.99
N MET A 154 -11.79 4.40 18.56
CA MET A 154 -13.19 4.83 18.46
C MET A 154 -13.80 5.21 19.83
N LEU A 155 -13.38 4.55 20.91
CA LEU A 155 -13.89 4.81 22.26
C LEU A 155 -13.21 6.00 22.93
N LEU A 156 -11.91 6.22 22.68
CA LEU A 156 -11.09 7.17 23.43
C LEU A 156 -10.85 8.50 22.70
N VAL A 157 -11.04 8.54 21.37
CA VAL A 157 -10.59 9.65 20.53
C VAL A 157 -11.73 10.23 19.69
N PRO A 158 -11.81 11.57 19.54
CA PRO A 158 -12.77 12.22 18.63
C PRO A 158 -12.62 11.73 17.19
N THR A 159 -13.73 11.70 16.46
CA THR A 159 -13.85 11.14 15.09
C THR A 159 -12.75 11.56 14.14
N THR A 160 -12.31 12.82 14.21
CA THR A 160 -11.21 13.36 13.41
C THR A 160 -9.93 12.54 13.62
N HIS A 161 -9.49 12.34 14.86
CA HIS A 161 -8.19 11.74 15.15
C HIS A 161 -8.20 10.21 15.31
N GLN A 162 -9.33 9.54 15.05
CA GLN A 162 -9.45 8.09 15.23
C GLN A 162 -8.48 7.29 14.35
N LEU A 163 -8.27 7.73 13.10
CA LEU A 163 -7.37 7.04 12.18
C LEU A 163 -5.92 7.08 12.66
N ILE A 164 -5.42 8.26 13.04
CA ILE A 164 -4.05 8.42 13.54
C ILE A 164 -3.88 7.66 14.85
N ALA A 165 -4.84 7.75 15.76
CA ALA A 165 -4.79 7.03 17.02
C ALA A 165 -4.75 5.51 16.82
N GLY A 166 -5.59 4.97 15.94
CA GLY A 166 -5.60 3.54 15.59
C GLY A 166 -4.25 3.09 15.02
N ILE A 167 -3.70 3.84 14.06
CA ILE A 167 -2.38 3.57 13.46
C ILE A 167 -1.28 3.62 14.52
N ALA A 168 -1.29 4.62 15.40
CA ALA A 168 -0.29 4.76 16.46
C ALA A 168 -0.35 3.59 17.45
N ILE A 169 -1.55 3.23 17.92
CA ILE A 169 -1.75 2.12 18.86
C ILE A 169 -1.27 0.80 18.25
N VAL A 170 -1.72 0.47 17.03
CA VAL A 170 -1.33 -0.81 16.40
C VAL A 170 0.17 -0.86 16.13
N THR A 171 0.77 0.25 15.70
CA THR A 171 2.21 0.33 15.43
C THR A 171 3.01 0.10 16.71
N VAL A 172 2.62 0.73 17.83
CA VAL A 172 3.29 0.53 19.12
C VAL A 172 3.16 -0.92 19.61
N VAL A 173 1.97 -1.51 19.50
CA VAL A 173 1.72 -2.90 19.90
C VAL A 173 2.57 -3.86 19.07
N LEU A 174 2.60 -3.70 17.75
CA LEU A 174 3.39 -4.55 16.86
C LEU A 174 4.89 -4.39 17.09
N LEU A 175 5.38 -3.17 17.32
CA LEU A 175 6.78 -2.93 17.66
C LEU A 175 7.18 -3.55 19.01
N ALA A 176 6.30 -3.46 20.01
CA ALA A 176 6.53 -4.10 21.31
C ALA A 176 6.54 -5.63 21.19
N HIS A 177 5.61 -6.19 20.41
CA HIS A 177 5.56 -7.62 20.11
C HIS A 177 6.83 -8.10 19.39
N TYR A 178 7.25 -7.39 18.35
CA TYR A 178 8.48 -7.69 17.61
C TYR A 178 9.73 -7.64 18.51
N ARG A 179 9.86 -6.63 19.38
CA ARG A 179 10.98 -6.53 20.32
C ARG A 179 11.03 -7.71 21.30
N ARG A 180 9.88 -8.15 21.82
CA ARG A 180 9.81 -9.30 22.73
C ARG A 180 10.24 -10.59 22.05
N HIS A 181 9.75 -10.85 20.84
CA HIS A 181 10.15 -12.04 20.08
C HIS A 181 11.64 -12.03 19.71
N ARG A 182 12.18 -10.87 19.34
CA ARG A 182 13.61 -10.76 19.03
C ARG A 182 14.51 -11.00 20.25
N ASN A 183 14.12 -10.50 21.42
CA ASN A 183 14.89 -10.77 22.64
C ASN A 183 14.83 -12.26 23.02
N GLN A 184 13.67 -12.90 22.90
CA GLN A 184 13.52 -14.34 23.16
C GLN A 184 14.37 -15.20 22.21
N SER A 185 14.48 -14.84 20.93
CA SER A 185 15.38 -15.56 20.01
C SER A 185 16.85 -15.41 20.36
N LEU A 186 17.26 -14.23 20.87
CA LEU A 186 18.64 -13.98 21.28
C LEU A 186 19.00 -14.71 22.59
N ASP A 187 18.04 -14.83 23.52
CA ASP A 187 18.23 -15.58 24.78
C ASP A 187 18.35 -17.10 24.56
N LEU A 188 17.76 -17.64 23.49
CA LEU A 188 17.86 -19.06 23.12
C LEU A 188 19.17 -19.42 22.39
N GLU A 189 19.84 -18.44 21.79
CA GLU A 189 21.13 -18.60 21.10
C GLU A 189 22.34 -18.33 22.02
N ALA A 190 22.11 -17.88 23.25
CA ALA A 190 23.16 -17.72 24.24
C ALA A 190 23.66 -19.10 24.71
N PRO A 191 24.97 -19.39 24.64
CA PRO A 191 25.51 -20.64 25.19
C PRO A 191 25.20 -20.69 26.69
N HIS A 192 24.53 -21.75 27.13
CA HIS A 192 24.48 -22.09 28.54
C HIS A 192 25.89 -22.54 28.95
N ASP A 193 26.66 -21.62 29.51
CA ASP A 193 27.93 -21.89 30.21
C ASP A 193 27.71 -22.78 31.45
#